data_AF-A0A1G5VIY0-F1
#
_entry.id   AF-A0A1G5VIY0-F1
#
_cell.length_a   1.000
_cell.length_b   1.000
_cell.length_c   1.000
_cell.angle_alpha   90.00
_cell.angle_beta   90.00
_cell.angle_gamma   90.00
#
_symmetry.space_group_name_H-M   'P 1'
#
loop_
_entity.id
_entity.type
_entity.pdbx_description
1 polymer ?
#
loop_
_entity_poly.entity_id
_entity_poly.type
_entity_poly.pdbx_seq_one_letter_code
_entity_poly.pdbx_strand_id
1 'polypeptide(L)'
;MNGKLYQTLQAAINQTVNNMQMGDYILGTVETVNPVSIRISQRDLITSEFLLFTDAVRDFDVDIEVNHTTENRAGGGGDAEFASHNHDYKGRKKIRVYNGLHPGEVVILIRQQGAQQYVVLSRISNHTNLSGQWG
;
A
#
# COMPACT_ATOMS: atom_id res chain seq x y z
N MET A 1 -16.64 43.42 27.61
CA MET A 1 -16.69 41.95 27.49
C MET A 1 -15.49 41.38 28.24
N ASN A 2 -15.73 40.38 29.09
CA ASN A 2 -14.83 39.95 30.16
C ASN A 2 -13.51 39.34 29.60
N GLY A 3 -12.35 39.92 29.92
CA GLY A 3 -11.04 39.39 29.47
C GLY A 3 -10.77 37.94 29.87
N LYS A 4 -11.40 37.50 30.97
CA LYS A 4 -11.45 36.08 31.38
C LYS A 4 -12.09 35.18 30.32
N LEU A 5 -13.20 35.60 29.70
CA LEU A 5 -13.90 34.79 28.69
C LEU A 5 -13.01 34.58 27.45
N TYR A 6 -12.33 35.63 27.01
CA TYR A 6 -11.42 35.57 25.87
C TYR A 6 -10.21 34.66 26.15
N GLN A 7 -9.63 34.76 27.34
CA GLN A 7 -8.52 33.88 27.77
C GLN A 7 -8.97 32.42 27.90
N THR A 8 -10.17 32.16 28.42
CA THR A 8 -10.72 30.80 28.50
C THR A 8 -10.97 30.22 27.10
N LEU A 9 -11.46 31.03 26.15
CA LEU A 9 -11.65 30.62 24.76
C LEU A 9 -10.31 30.30 24.08
N GLN A 10 -9.30 31.16 24.21
CA GLN A 10 -7.96 30.88 23.69
C GLN A 10 -7.34 29.62 24.31
N ALA A 11 -7.48 29.44 25.62
CA ALA A 11 -6.97 28.25 26.31
C ALA A 11 -7.67 26.97 25.82
N ALA A 12 -8.99 26.98 25.66
CA ALA A 12 -9.76 25.83 25.17
C ALA A 12 -9.41 25.49 23.71
N ILE A 13 -9.23 26.51 22.85
CA ILE A 13 -8.79 26.31 21.46
C ILE A 13 -7.38 25.72 21.43
N ASN A 14 -6.43 26.31 22.16
CA ASN A 14 -5.05 25.81 22.20
C ASN A 14 -4.97 24.41 22.80
N GLN A 15 -5.75 24.11 23.83
CA GLN A 15 -5.81 22.78 24.43
C GLN A 15 -6.42 21.77 23.45
N THR A 16 -7.44 22.14 22.69
CA THR A 16 -8.03 21.30 21.65
C THR A 16 -7.04 21.05 20.51
N VAL A 17 -6.31 22.08 20.07
CA VAL A 17 -5.28 21.97 19.03
C VAL A 17 -4.08 21.15 19.50
N ASN A 18 -3.64 21.32 20.75
CA ASN A 18 -2.53 20.56 21.33
C ASN A 18 -2.91 19.11 21.67
N ASN A 19 -4.19 18.85 21.98
CA ASN A 19 -4.72 17.52 22.22
C ASN A 19 -5.20 16.83 20.95
N MET A 20 -5.17 17.49 19.79
CA MET A 20 -5.27 16.78 18.52
C MET A 20 -4.06 15.87 18.41
N GLN A 21 -4.26 14.59 18.73
CA GLN A 21 -3.31 13.55 18.41
C GLN A 21 -3.10 13.59 16.89
N MET A 22 -1.88 13.92 16.48
CA MET A 22 -1.49 14.05 15.08
C MET A 22 -1.48 12.67 14.44
N GLY A 23 -2.64 12.21 13.98
CA GLY A 23 -2.76 10.99 13.19
C GLY A 23 -3.98 10.16 13.56
N ASP A 24 -5.17 10.68 13.27
CA ASP A 24 -6.32 9.78 13.12
C ASP A 24 -6.21 9.07 11.76
N TYR A 25 -6.43 7.77 11.75
CA TYR A 25 -6.49 6.99 10.54
C TYR A 25 -7.89 6.40 10.42
N ILE A 26 -8.38 6.31 9.19
CA ILE A 26 -9.67 5.69 8.92
C ILE A 26 -9.47 4.46 8.05
N LEU A 27 -10.35 3.49 8.23
CA LEU A 27 -10.42 2.33 7.36
C LEU A 27 -11.41 2.62 6.23
N GLY A 28 -11.02 2.26 5.02
CA GLY A 28 -11.87 2.34 3.84
C GLY A 28 -11.87 1.03 3.08
N THR A 29 -12.97 0.76 2.38
CA THR A 29 -13.08 -0.39 1.47
C THR A 29 -12.96 0.09 0.04
N VAL A 30 -12.08 -0.53 -0.74
CA VAL A 30 -11.90 -0.24 -2.17
C VAL A 30 -13.16 -0.67 -2.91
N GLU A 31 -13.77 0.25 -3.66
CA GLU A 31 -15.00 0.00 -4.40
C GLU A 31 -14.73 -0.22 -5.89
N THR A 32 -13.89 0.62 -6.49
CA THR A 32 -13.46 0.50 -7.89
C THR A 32 -11.96 0.58 -8.02
N VAL A 33 -11.43 0.04 -9.12
CA VAL A 33 -10.04 0.17 -9.54
C VAL A 33 -10.07 0.58 -11.02
N ASN A 34 -9.44 1.70 -11.36
CA ASN A 34 -9.52 2.41 -12.66
C ASN A 34 -10.84 3.17 -12.95
N PRO A 35 -11.04 4.37 -12.36
CA PRO A 35 -10.20 4.98 -11.32
C PRO A 35 -10.44 4.34 -9.95
N VAL A 36 -9.47 4.48 -9.05
CA VAL A 36 -9.62 3.95 -7.69
C VAL A 36 -10.63 4.81 -6.92
N SER A 37 -11.55 4.17 -6.21
CA SER A 37 -12.42 4.84 -5.25
C SER A 37 -12.51 4.02 -3.96
N ILE A 38 -12.54 4.72 -2.82
CA ILE A 38 -12.52 4.09 -1.49
C ILE A 38 -13.69 4.63 -0.68
N ARG A 39 -14.54 3.72 -0.21
CA ARG A 39 -15.68 4.02 0.65
C ARG A 39 -15.28 3.95 2.13
N ILE A 40 -15.48 5.03 2.86
CA ILE A 40 -15.12 5.14 4.29
C ILE A 40 -16.35 5.13 5.21
N SER A 41 -17.54 5.40 4.67
CA SER A 41 -18.82 5.34 5.37
C SER A 41 -19.95 4.97 4.38
N GLN A 42 -21.19 4.86 4.84
CA GLN A 42 -22.32 4.59 3.93
C GLN A 42 -22.49 5.69 2.86
N ARG A 43 -22.09 6.93 3.13
CA ARG A 43 -22.30 8.08 2.23
C ARG A 43 -21.01 8.67 1.66
N ASP A 44 -19.88 8.42 2.29
CA ASP A 44 -18.62 9.06 1.92
C ASP A 44 -17.77 8.14 1.04
N LEU A 45 -17.57 8.59 -0.19
CA LEU A 45 -16.72 7.96 -1.21
C LEU A 45 -15.58 8.93 -1.55
N ILE A 46 -14.34 8.47 -1.41
CA ILE A 46 -13.15 9.24 -1.78
C ILE A 46 -12.71 8.78 -3.17
N THR A 47 -12.69 9.70 -4.12
CA THR A 47 -12.30 9.48 -5.51
C THR A 47 -10.79 9.64 -5.71
N SER A 48 -10.26 9.05 -6.78
CA SER A 48 -8.82 8.91 -7.02
C SER A 48 -8.03 10.23 -6.97
N GLU A 49 -8.62 11.36 -7.33
CA GLU A 49 -7.98 12.68 -7.29
C GLU A 49 -7.69 13.18 -5.88
N PHE A 50 -8.39 12.65 -4.86
CA PHE A 50 -8.15 12.93 -3.45
C PHE A 50 -7.32 11.83 -2.76
N LEU A 51 -6.78 10.88 -3.51
CA LEU A 51 -5.97 9.77 -3.00
C LEU A 51 -4.52 9.88 -3.45
N LEU A 52 -3.60 9.73 -2.50
CA LEU A 52 -2.18 9.54 -2.76
C LEU A 52 -1.79 8.11 -2.41
N PHE A 53 -1.20 7.39 -3.36
CA PHE A 53 -0.87 5.98 -3.20
C PHE A 53 0.62 5.79 -2.86
N THR A 54 0.90 4.97 -1.85
CA THR A 54 2.25 4.46 -1.57
C THR A 54 2.55 3.23 -2.44
N ASP A 55 3.81 2.81 -2.49
CA ASP A 55 4.23 1.55 -3.11
C ASP A 55 3.60 0.32 -2.43
N ALA A 56 3.05 0.47 -1.22
CA ALA A 56 2.34 -0.60 -0.52
C ALA A 56 0.97 -0.94 -1.14
N VAL A 57 0.43 -0.07 -2.01
CA VAL A 57 -0.92 -0.21 -2.57
C VAL A 57 -1.04 0.09 -4.06
N ARG A 58 0.08 0.36 -4.74
CA ARG A 58 0.13 0.50 -6.19
C ARG A 58 1.14 -0.48 -6.75
N ASP A 59 0.95 -0.93 -7.97
CA ASP A 59 2.01 -1.67 -8.65
C ASP A 59 3.22 -0.74 -8.90
N PHE A 60 4.44 -1.23 -8.63
CA PHE A 60 5.67 -0.46 -8.82
C PHE A 60 6.80 -1.31 -9.41
N ASP A 61 7.80 -0.63 -9.94
CA ASP A 61 9.04 -1.25 -10.43
C ASP A 61 10.16 -0.97 -9.43
N VAL A 62 10.99 -1.97 -9.15
CA VAL A 62 12.11 -1.84 -8.21
C VAL A 62 13.31 -2.66 -8.68
N ASP A 63 14.51 -2.12 -8.45
CA ASP A 63 15.76 -2.87 -8.60
C ASP A 63 16.05 -3.66 -7.32
N ILE A 64 16.33 -4.96 -7.47
CA ILE A 64 16.78 -5.85 -6.41
C ILE A 64 18.18 -6.39 -6.72
N GLU A 65 18.94 -6.72 -5.70
CA GLU A 65 20.17 -7.53 -5.84
C GLU A 65 19.82 -8.99 -5.53
N VAL A 66 20.20 -9.91 -6.42
CA VAL A 66 19.98 -11.35 -6.22
C VAL A 66 21.30 -12.10 -6.15
N ASN A 67 21.34 -13.15 -5.33
CA ASN A 67 22.47 -14.07 -5.27
C ASN A 67 21.96 -15.50 -5.05
N HIS A 68 21.24 -16.02 -6.04
CA HIS A 68 20.61 -17.34 -6.00
C HIS A 68 21.22 -18.28 -7.04
N THR A 69 21.01 -19.57 -6.84
CA THR A 69 21.23 -20.62 -7.84
C THR A 69 19.97 -21.46 -7.93
N THR A 70 19.57 -21.87 -9.13
CA THR A 70 18.44 -22.79 -9.29
C THR A 70 18.76 -24.17 -8.69
N GLU A 71 17.73 -24.95 -8.42
CA GLU A 71 17.91 -26.38 -8.13
C GLU A 71 18.48 -27.10 -9.36
N ASN A 72 19.20 -28.19 -9.10
CA ASN A 72 19.69 -29.08 -10.14
C ASN A 72 18.51 -29.77 -10.85
N ARG A 73 18.48 -29.68 -12.18
CA ARG A 73 17.47 -30.32 -13.04
C ARG A 73 18.17 -31.02 -14.20
N ALA A 74 17.71 -32.21 -14.58
CA ALA A 74 18.21 -32.97 -15.73
C ALA A 74 17.15 -33.05 -16.84
N GLY A 75 17.59 -33.14 -18.09
CA GLY A 75 16.70 -33.34 -19.25
C GLY A 75 16.38 -34.82 -19.47
N GLY A 76 15.15 -35.12 -19.87
CA GLY A 76 14.71 -36.49 -20.15
C GLY A 76 15.21 -36.98 -21.51
N GLY A 77 16.38 -37.60 -21.54
CA GLY A 77 16.95 -38.20 -22.76
C GLY A 77 18.07 -39.20 -22.54
N GLY A 78 18.75 -39.17 -21.38
CA GLY A 78 19.82 -40.12 -21.05
C GLY A 78 21.19 -39.78 -21.68
N ASP A 79 21.23 -38.86 -22.65
CA ASP A 79 22.47 -38.34 -23.21
C ASP A 79 23.20 -37.42 -22.22
N ALA A 80 24.53 -37.37 -22.32
CA ALA A 80 25.38 -36.56 -21.44
C ALA A 80 25.06 -35.06 -21.49
N GLU A 81 24.54 -34.58 -22.61
CA GLU A 81 24.09 -33.19 -22.81
C GLU A 81 22.88 -32.82 -21.92
N PHE A 82 22.17 -33.81 -21.37
CA PHE A 82 21.05 -33.63 -20.45
C PHE A 82 21.42 -33.80 -18.97
N ALA A 83 22.72 -33.82 -18.65
CA ALA A 83 23.21 -33.96 -17.30
C ALA A 83 22.62 -32.88 -16.36
N SER A 84 22.47 -33.27 -15.10
CA SER A 84 21.90 -32.40 -14.07
C SER A 84 22.80 -31.18 -13.84
N HIS A 85 22.24 -29.99 -14.00
CA HIS A 85 22.94 -28.73 -13.76
C HIS A 85 22.00 -27.69 -13.16
N ASN A 86 22.58 -26.57 -12.75
CA ASN A 86 21.88 -25.40 -12.26
C ASN A 86 22.34 -24.14 -12.99
N HIS A 87 21.66 -23.03 -12.71
CA HIS A 87 22.00 -21.71 -13.22
C HIS A 87 22.19 -20.72 -12.09
N ASP A 88 23.21 -19.88 -12.22
CA ASP A 88 23.40 -18.69 -11.41
C ASP A 88 22.35 -17.63 -11.77
N TYR A 89 21.67 -17.11 -10.75
CA TYR A 89 20.79 -15.95 -10.84
C TYR A 89 21.30 -14.87 -9.89
N LYS A 90 22.26 -14.09 -10.40
CA LYS A 90 23.05 -13.11 -9.63
C LYS A 90 22.98 -11.70 -10.21
N GLY A 91 23.30 -10.70 -9.39
CA GLY A 91 23.43 -9.30 -9.79
C GLY A 91 22.17 -8.47 -9.59
N ARG A 92 22.23 -7.19 -9.99
CA ARG A 92 21.08 -6.28 -10.01
C ARG A 92 20.05 -6.70 -11.07
N LYS A 93 18.78 -6.81 -10.67
CA LYS A 93 17.64 -7.14 -11.54
C LYS A 93 16.49 -6.16 -11.28
N LYS A 94 15.82 -5.74 -12.36
CA LYS A 94 14.56 -5.01 -12.27
C LYS A 94 13.40 -6.00 -12.17
N ILE A 95 12.53 -5.83 -11.17
CA ILE A 95 11.28 -6.57 -11.04
C ILE A 95 10.08 -5.62 -11.03
N ARG A 96 8.93 -6.15 -11.45
CA ARG A 96 7.61 -5.53 -11.30
C ARG A 96 6.93 -6.15 -10.09
N VAL A 97 6.57 -5.34 -9.11
CA VAL A 97 5.75 -5.79 -7.98
C VAL A 97 4.30 -5.42 -8.27
N TYR A 98 3.46 -6.44 -8.42
CA TYR A 98 2.01 -6.26 -8.59
C TYR A 98 1.36 -6.08 -7.23
N ASN A 99 1.39 -4.84 -6.75
CA ASN A 99 0.93 -4.44 -5.42
C ASN A 99 -0.30 -3.53 -5.45
N GLY A 100 -0.99 -3.42 -6.59
CA GLY A 100 -2.20 -2.64 -6.78
C GLY A 100 -3.36 -3.09 -5.89
N LEU A 101 -4.31 -2.19 -5.68
CA LEU A 101 -5.55 -2.49 -4.97
C LEU A 101 -6.51 -3.30 -5.84
N HIS A 102 -7.37 -4.06 -5.17
CA HIS A 102 -8.51 -4.75 -5.77
C HIS A 102 -9.83 -4.37 -5.07
N PRO A 103 -10.98 -4.45 -5.76
CA PRO A 103 -12.28 -4.22 -5.13
C PRO A 103 -12.52 -5.14 -3.93
N GLY A 104 -13.03 -4.58 -2.85
CA GLY A 104 -13.28 -5.27 -1.58
C GLY A 104 -12.11 -5.27 -0.59
N GLU A 105 -10.91 -4.83 -1.00
CA GLU A 105 -9.79 -4.69 -0.08
C GLU A 105 -10.01 -3.57 0.93
N VAL A 106 -9.60 -3.80 2.19
CA VAL A 106 -9.66 -2.79 3.24
C VAL A 106 -8.30 -2.15 3.41
N VAL A 107 -8.28 -0.82 3.43
CA VAL A 107 -7.05 0.00 3.46
C VAL A 107 -7.08 1.03 4.58
N ILE A 108 -5.89 1.39 5.05
CA ILE A 108 -5.66 2.46 6.01
C ILE A 108 -5.47 3.77 5.25
N LEU A 109 -6.24 4.79 5.63
CA LEU A 109 -6.18 6.14 5.08
C LEU A 109 -5.72 7.11 6.16
N ILE A 110 -4.74 7.94 5.83
CA ILE A 110 -4.29 9.05 6.67
C ILE A 110 -4.64 10.36 5.98
N ARG A 111 -5.40 11.21 6.66
CA ARG A 111 -5.78 12.52 6.11
C ARG A 111 -4.61 13.49 6.15
N GLN A 112 -4.37 14.18 5.04
CA GLN A 112 -3.43 15.30 5.03
C GLN A 112 -3.99 16.48 5.84
N GLN A 113 -3.16 17.03 6.73
CA GLN A 113 -3.53 18.19 7.54
C GLN A 113 -3.91 19.38 6.65
N GLY A 114 -5.07 19.98 6.93
CA GLY A 114 -5.56 21.16 6.20
C GLY A 114 -6.10 20.88 4.79
N ALA A 115 -6.16 19.61 4.34
CA ALA A 115 -6.66 19.23 3.02
C ALA A 115 -7.81 18.20 3.10
N GLN A 116 -8.43 17.95 1.95
CA GLN A 116 -9.39 16.84 1.76
C GLN A 116 -8.72 15.60 1.14
N GLN A 117 -7.39 15.62 0.99
CA GLN A 117 -6.61 14.52 0.44
C GLN A 117 -6.24 13.49 1.52
N TYR A 118 -6.14 12.23 1.11
CA TYR A 118 -5.73 11.11 1.94
C TYR A 118 -4.54 10.38 1.33
N VAL A 119 -3.59 9.96 2.17
CA VAL A 119 -2.58 8.98 1.81
C VAL A 119 -3.12 7.60 2.11
N VAL A 120 -3.14 6.72 1.11
CA VAL A 120 -3.47 5.30 1.26
C VAL A 120 -2.20 4.59 1.72
N LEU A 121 -2.12 4.27 3.00
CA LEU A 121 -0.89 3.80 3.62
C LEU A 121 -0.57 2.35 3.24
N SER A 122 -1.53 1.44 3.47
CA SER A 122 -1.40 0.00 3.25
C SER A 122 -2.77 -0.66 3.25
N ARG A 123 -2.86 -1.88 2.70
CA ARG A 123 -3.95 -2.82 2.99
C ARG A 123 -3.73 -3.50 4.35
N ILE A 124 -4.80 -3.95 4.99
CA ILE A 124 -4.74 -4.62 6.30
C ILE A 124 -4.88 -6.15 6.23
N SER A 125 -5.06 -6.68 5.03
CA SER A 125 -5.26 -8.10 4.75
C SER A 125 -4.42 -8.52 3.54
N ASN A 126 -4.30 -9.83 3.34
CA ASN A 126 -3.69 -10.38 2.13
C ASN A 126 -4.40 -9.87 0.87
N HIS A 127 -3.64 -9.82 -0.22
CA HIS A 127 -4.17 -9.54 -1.54
C HIS A 127 -5.36 -10.44 -1.85
N THR A 128 -6.40 -9.83 -2.39
CA THR A 128 -7.46 -10.58 -3.05
C THR A 128 -7.01 -10.89 -4.48
N ASN A 129 -7.35 -12.07 -5.00
CA ASN A 129 -7.10 -12.45 -6.41
C ASN A 129 -5.63 -12.67 -6.81
N LEU A 130 -4.81 -13.23 -5.92
CA LEU A 130 -3.46 -13.69 -6.28
C LEU A 130 -3.52 -14.78 -7.36
N SER A 131 -2.80 -14.56 -8.46
CA SER A 131 -2.72 -15.49 -9.61
C SER A 131 -1.33 -16.12 -9.79
N GLY A 132 -0.39 -15.84 -8.87
CA GLY A 132 0.95 -16.40 -8.90
C GLY A 132 0.94 -17.93 -8.77
N GLN A 133 1.91 -18.58 -9.41
CA GLN A 133 2.13 -20.02 -9.24
C GLN A 133 2.75 -20.29 -7.87
N TRP A 134 2.23 -21.29 -7.18
CA TRP A 134 2.85 -21.87 -5.99
C TRP A 134 3.48 -23.20 -6.39
N GLY A 135 4.66 -23.49 -5.82
CA GLY A 135 5.36 -24.76 -6.02
C GLY A 135 4.65 -25.94 -5.37
#